data_AF-A0A2K9C992-F1
#
_entry.id   AF-A0A2K9C992-F1
#
_cell.length_a   1.000
_cell.length_b   1.000
_cell.length_c   1.000
_cell.angle_alpha   90.00
_cell.angle_beta   90.00
_cell.angle_gamma   90.00
#
_symmetry.space_group_name_H-M   'P 1'
#
loop_
_entity.id
_entity.type
_entity.pdbx_description
1 polymer ?
#
loop_
_entity_poly.entity_id
_entity_poly.type
_entity_poly.pdbx_seq_one_letter_code
_entity_poly.pdbx_strand_id
1 'polypeptide(L)'
;MVSDPDQDSKILNIPADANGRTFTLDLTRGNTQLGRPRKIQMDDLPSATRITLASRHLNSDGTPQWWMRLKTTHQTSKLDSHDVDYFVNGYLANDFIKEGLGIVVDAKTENNITRDTLGKVTVDTSPVPPTH
;
A
#
# COMPACT_ATOMS: atom_id res chain seq x y z
N MET A 1 -4.60 1.58 -7.06
CA MET A 1 -4.43 2.92 -7.65
C MET A 1 -3.93 3.89 -6.59
N VAL A 2 -3.07 4.83 -6.96
CA VAL A 2 -2.67 5.98 -6.14
C VAL A 2 -3.00 7.26 -6.91
N SER A 3 -3.52 8.27 -6.23
CA SER A 3 -3.89 9.55 -6.86
C SER A 3 -3.50 10.78 -6.06
N ASP A 4 -3.33 11.87 -6.81
CA ASP A 4 -3.01 13.22 -6.33
C ASP A 4 -4.28 14.06 -6.22
N PRO A 5 -4.27 15.16 -5.43
CA PRO A 5 -5.34 16.16 -5.42
C PRO A 5 -5.64 16.75 -6.79
N ASP A 6 -4.65 16.80 -7.68
CA ASP A 6 -4.72 17.36 -9.02
C ASP A 6 -5.33 16.39 -10.05
N GLN A 7 -5.95 15.30 -9.59
CA GLN A 7 -6.59 14.23 -10.37
C GLN A 7 -5.64 13.34 -11.20
N ASP A 8 -4.33 13.58 -11.15
CA ASP A 8 -3.36 12.62 -11.66
C ASP A 8 -3.40 11.32 -10.85
N SER A 9 -3.30 10.18 -11.54
CA SER A 9 -3.30 8.87 -10.89
C SER A 9 -2.38 7.88 -11.58
N LYS A 10 -1.92 6.90 -10.79
CA LYS A 10 -1.15 5.76 -11.28
C LYS A 10 -1.74 4.47 -10.74
N ILE A 11 -1.76 3.47 -11.61
CA ILE A 11 -2.34 2.17 -11.33
C ILE A 11 -1.22 1.12 -11.36
N LEU A 12 -1.18 0.29 -10.31
CA LEU A 12 -0.38 -0.92 -10.29
C LEU A 12 -1.32 -2.08 -10.59
N ASN A 13 -1.16 -2.71 -11.75
CA ASN A 13 -1.94 -3.88 -12.12
C ASN A 13 -1.20 -5.14 -11.68
N ILE A 14 -1.88 -5.99 -10.91
CA ILE A 14 -1.36 -7.28 -10.46
C ILE A 14 -2.14 -8.36 -11.22
N PRO A 15 -1.48 -9.16 -12.08
CA PRO A 15 -2.18 -10.19 -12.82
C PRO A 15 -2.64 -11.33 -11.88
N ALA A 16 -3.71 -12.02 -12.23
CA ALA A 16 -4.30 -13.05 -11.37
C ALA A 16 -3.37 -14.27 -11.11
N ASP A 17 -2.41 -14.52 -12.00
CA ASP A 17 -1.42 -15.60 -11.89
C ASP A 17 -0.13 -15.17 -11.17
N ALA A 18 -0.14 -14.00 -10.53
CA ALA A 18 1.02 -13.38 -9.91
C ALA A 18 1.59 -14.08 -8.67
N ASN A 19 1.24 -15.32 -8.37
CA ASN A 19 1.58 -16.00 -7.12
C ASN A 19 3.10 -15.98 -6.82
N GLY A 20 3.48 -15.56 -5.62
CA GLY A 20 4.86 -15.50 -5.17
C GLY A 20 5.71 -14.41 -5.85
N ARG A 21 5.11 -13.30 -6.30
CA ARG A 21 5.81 -12.20 -6.97
C ARG A 21 5.68 -10.88 -6.21
N THR A 22 6.68 -10.03 -6.38
CA THR A 22 6.69 -8.66 -5.87
C THR A 22 6.44 -7.68 -7.00
N PHE A 23 5.50 -6.76 -6.79
CA PHE A 23 5.18 -5.66 -7.69
C PHE A 23 5.48 -4.34 -7.00
N THR A 24 6.02 -3.38 -7.73
CA THR A 24 6.38 -2.07 -7.18
C THR A 24 5.84 -0.96 -8.06
N LEU A 25 5.18 0.00 -7.42
CA LEU A 25 4.84 1.29 -7.99
C LEU A 25 5.69 2.36 -7.31
N ASP A 26 6.68 2.87 -8.03
CA ASP A 26 7.57 3.95 -7.58
C ASP A 26 7.02 5.29 -8.08
N LEU A 27 6.59 6.13 -7.15
CA LEU A 27 5.93 7.41 -7.44
C LEU A 27 6.90 8.59 -7.47
N THR A 28 8.20 8.33 -7.33
CA THR A 28 9.22 9.38 -7.20
C THR A 28 9.91 9.73 -8.51
N ARG A 29 9.76 8.92 -9.55
CA ARG A 29 10.51 9.05 -10.80
C ARG A 29 9.78 8.44 -12.00
N GLY A 30 10.19 8.85 -13.20
CA GLY A 30 9.72 8.29 -14.47
C GLY A 30 8.24 8.55 -14.74
N ASN A 31 7.63 7.69 -15.55
CA ASN A 31 6.23 7.86 -16.00
C ASN A 31 5.19 7.58 -14.90
N THR A 32 5.63 7.08 -13.76
CA THR A 32 4.83 6.82 -12.56
C THR A 32 4.98 7.91 -11.50
N GLN A 33 5.78 8.95 -11.77
CA GLN A 33 5.95 10.06 -10.84
C GLN A 33 4.61 10.76 -10.58
N LEU A 34 4.36 11.02 -9.29
CA LEU A 34 3.23 11.80 -8.80
C LEU A 34 3.75 12.92 -7.90
N GLY A 35 3.21 14.12 -8.08
CA GLY A 35 3.65 15.31 -7.37
C GLY A 35 3.29 15.23 -5.90
N ARG A 36 2.02 14.91 -5.61
CA ARG A 36 1.41 14.93 -4.28
C ARG A 36 0.49 13.72 -4.04
N PRO A 37 1.02 12.49 -4.07
CA PRO A 37 0.23 11.29 -3.87
C PRO A 37 -0.35 11.25 -2.47
N ARG A 38 -1.68 11.31 -2.44
CA ARG A 38 -2.47 11.47 -1.22
C ARG A 38 -3.38 10.30 -0.99
N LYS A 39 -3.99 9.77 -2.04
CA LYS A 39 -5.05 8.77 -1.94
C LYS A 39 -4.61 7.42 -2.45
N ILE A 40 -5.13 6.38 -1.81
CA ILE A 40 -4.96 5.00 -2.25
C ILE A 40 -6.31 4.31 -2.37
N GLN A 41 -6.46 3.53 -3.43
CA GLN A 41 -7.59 2.65 -3.68
C GLN A 41 -7.03 1.28 -4.07
N MET A 42 -7.66 0.22 -3.60
CA MET A 42 -7.27 -1.16 -3.91
C MET A 42 -8.52 -1.92 -4.30
N ASP A 43 -8.48 -2.57 -5.46
CA ASP A 43 -9.59 -3.38 -5.96
C ASP A 43 -9.07 -4.78 -6.24
N ASP A 44 -9.88 -5.78 -5.88
CA ASP A 44 -9.66 -7.20 -6.17
C ASP A 44 -8.27 -7.73 -5.81
N LEU A 45 -7.77 -7.36 -4.63
CA LEU A 45 -6.48 -7.88 -4.17
C LEU A 45 -6.59 -9.39 -3.86
N PRO A 46 -5.63 -10.21 -4.34
CA PRO A 46 -5.61 -11.63 -4.02
C PRO A 46 -5.39 -11.85 -2.51
N SER A 47 -5.85 -13.00 -2.02
CA SER A 47 -5.67 -13.39 -0.63
C SER A 47 -4.19 -13.57 -0.28
N ALA A 48 -3.87 -13.45 1.01
CA ALA A 48 -2.50 -13.59 1.52
C ALA A 48 -1.47 -12.66 0.84
N THR A 49 -1.90 -11.46 0.47
CA THR A 49 -1.07 -10.42 -0.12
C THR A 49 -0.62 -9.45 0.95
N ARG A 50 0.66 -9.04 0.91
CA ARG A 50 1.18 -7.96 1.73
C ARG A 50 1.36 -6.71 0.89
N ILE A 51 0.89 -5.57 1.39
CA ILE A 51 1.01 -4.28 0.72
C ILE A 51 1.80 -3.36 1.63
N THR A 52 2.92 -2.85 1.15
CA THR A 52 3.75 -1.88 1.88
C THR A 52 3.64 -0.51 1.23
N LEU A 53 3.20 0.46 2.02
CA LEU A 53 3.18 1.89 1.72
C LEU A 53 4.39 2.53 2.40
N ALA A 54 5.18 3.29 1.65
CA ALA A 54 6.39 3.92 2.17
C ALA A 54 6.56 5.36 1.71
N SER A 55 7.10 6.19 2.60
CA SER A 55 7.47 7.57 2.32
C SER A 55 8.46 7.68 1.18
N ARG A 56 8.35 8.77 0.40
CA ARG A 56 9.39 9.23 -0.54
C ARG A 56 10.60 9.83 0.18
N HIS A 57 10.41 10.31 1.40
CA HIS A 57 11.47 10.87 2.21
C HIS A 57 12.11 9.77 3.04
N LEU A 58 13.44 9.81 3.15
CA LEU A 58 14.22 8.85 3.91
C LEU A 58 14.80 9.52 5.16
N ASN A 59 14.99 8.72 6.21
CA ASN A 59 15.79 9.05 7.36
C ASN A 59 17.29 9.02 7.00
N SER A 60 18.16 9.46 7.90
CA SER A 60 19.61 9.45 7.72
C SER A 60 20.21 8.05 7.53
N ASP A 61 19.53 7.02 8.03
CA ASP A 61 19.90 5.60 7.88
C ASP A 61 19.39 4.97 6.56
N GLY A 62 18.72 5.75 5.71
CA GLY A 62 18.16 5.29 4.43
C GLY A 62 16.80 4.59 4.54
N THR A 63 16.22 4.49 5.74
CA THR A 63 14.86 3.95 5.93
C THR A 63 13.79 4.99 5.56
N PRO A 64 12.61 4.60 5.07
CA PRO A 64 11.51 5.55 4.85
C PRO A 64 11.11 6.25 6.16
N GLN A 65 10.89 7.57 6.12
CA GLN A 65 10.46 8.35 7.30
C GLN A 65 9.22 7.76 7.99
N TRP A 66 8.32 7.19 7.20
CA TRP A 66 7.20 6.39 7.65
C TRP A 66 6.96 5.24 6.67
N TRP A 67 6.39 4.15 7.20
CA TRP A 67 5.87 3.06 6.39
C TRP A 67 4.70 2.39 7.10
N MET A 68 3.84 1.76 6.31
CA MET A 68 2.72 0.95 6.79
C MET A 68 2.62 -0.28 5.92
N ARG A 69 2.48 -1.44 6.56
CA ARG A 69 2.27 -2.73 5.92
C ARG A 69 0.88 -3.24 6.22
N LEU A 70 0.16 -3.57 5.17
CA LEU A 70 -1.17 -4.16 5.20
C LEU A 70 -1.08 -5.62 4.78
N LYS A 71 -1.99 -6.44 5.26
CA LYS A 71 -2.19 -7.81 4.77
C LYS A 71 -3.66 -8.04 4.42
N THR A 72 -3.89 -8.75 3.33
CA THR A 72 -5.22 -9.23 2.96
C THR A 72 -5.55 -10.52 3.71
N THR A 73 -6.81 -10.68 4.13
CA THR A 73 -7.32 -11.91 4.73
C THR A 73 -7.77 -12.89 3.63
N HIS A 74 -8.28 -14.06 4.02
CA HIS A 74 -8.54 -15.21 3.12
C HIS A 74 -9.53 -14.98 1.95
N GLN A 75 -10.01 -13.76 1.72
CA GLN A 75 -10.96 -13.40 0.66
C GLN A 75 -10.43 -12.23 -0.19
N THR A 76 -11.03 -12.02 -1.36
CA THR A 76 -10.79 -10.84 -2.21
C THR A 76 -10.95 -9.58 -1.37
N SER A 77 -9.88 -8.79 -1.30
CA SER A 77 -9.85 -7.61 -0.44
C SER A 77 -9.97 -6.33 -1.26
N LYS A 78 -10.69 -5.35 -0.71
CA LYS A 78 -10.94 -4.06 -1.36
C LYS A 78 -10.70 -2.93 -0.36
N LEU A 79 -10.19 -1.80 -0.84
CA LEU A 79 -10.08 -0.54 -0.13
C LEU A 79 -10.62 0.58 -1.01
N ASP A 80 -11.69 1.24 -0.58
CA ASP A 80 -12.20 2.42 -1.29
C ASP A 80 -11.16 3.55 -1.27
N SER A 81 -11.29 4.51 -2.19
CA SER A 81 -10.33 5.62 -2.30
C SER A 81 -10.31 6.48 -1.04
N HIS A 82 -9.22 6.38 -0.28
CA HIS A 82 -9.03 7.11 0.98
C HIS A 82 -7.64 7.71 1.10
N ASP A 83 -7.56 8.76 1.92
CA ASP A 83 -6.32 9.47 2.21
C ASP A 83 -5.35 8.55 2.98
N VAL A 84 -4.09 8.48 2.53
CA VAL A 84 -3.07 7.61 3.13
C VAL A 84 -2.78 8.02 4.57
N ASP A 85 -2.81 9.31 4.87
CA ASP A 85 -2.57 9.82 6.23
C ASP A 85 -3.64 9.42 7.23
N TYR A 86 -4.89 9.23 6.77
CA TYR A 86 -5.96 8.70 7.60
C TYR A 86 -5.60 7.30 8.13
N PHE A 87 -5.10 6.42 7.27
CA PHE A 87 -4.74 5.05 7.67
C PHE A 87 -3.50 5.02 8.56
N VAL A 88 -2.45 5.74 8.14
CA VAL A 88 -1.16 5.70 8.84
C VAL A 88 -1.25 6.38 10.20
N ASN A 89 -2.08 7.40 10.40
CA ASN A 89 -2.23 8.03 11.72
C ASN A 89 -3.35 7.39 12.57
N GLY A 90 -4.41 6.86 11.95
CA GLY A 90 -5.62 6.42 12.64
C GLY A 90 -5.60 4.97 13.15
N TYR A 91 -4.83 4.09 12.50
CA TYR A 91 -4.82 2.66 12.83
C TYR A 91 -3.52 2.21 13.51
N LEU A 92 -3.66 1.25 14.42
CA LEU A 92 -2.56 0.56 15.08
C LEU A 92 -2.22 -0.77 14.37
N ALA A 93 -1.07 -1.34 14.71
CA ALA A 93 -0.72 -2.66 14.21
C ALA A 93 -1.73 -3.70 14.74
N ASN A 94 -2.14 -4.62 13.85
CA ASN A 94 -3.19 -5.62 14.00
C ASN A 94 -4.64 -5.09 13.95
N ASP A 95 -4.86 -3.80 13.69
CA ASP A 95 -6.22 -3.31 13.50
C ASP A 95 -6.79 -3.73 12.13
N PHE A 96 -8.08 -4.00 12.11
CA PHE A 96 -8.86 -4.14 10.87
C PHE A 96 -9.21 -2.76 10.31
N ILE A 97 -8.92 -2.53 9.03
CA ILE A 97 -9.31 -1.29 8.35
C ILE A 97 -10.80 -1.35 8.04
N LYS A 98 -11.59 -0.46 8.65
CA LYS A 98 -13.07 -0.45 8.53
C LYS A 98 -13.54 -0.05 7.14
N GLU A 99 -12.77 0.78 6.46
CA GLU A 99 -13.01 1.24 5.09
C GLU A 99 -12.63 0.19 4.05
N GLY A 100 -12.00 -0.91 4.48
CA GLY A 100 -11.54 -1.97 3.62
C GLY A 100 -12.21 -3.31 3.95
N LEU A 101 -12.56 -4.07 2.93
CA LEU A 101 -12.98 -5.46 3.12
C LEU A 101 -11.74 -6.35 3.19
N GLY A 102 -11.57 -7.04 4.32
CA GLY A 102 -10.53 -8.06 4.47
C GLY A 102 -9.10 -7.51 4.61
N ILE A 103 -8.92 -6.26 5.05
CA ILE A 103 -7.58 -5.66 5.19
C ILE A 103 -7.24 -5.45 6.67
N VAL A 104 -6.05 -5.90 7.05
CA VAL A 104 -5.49 -5.73 8.40
C VAL A 104 -4.16 -5.00 8.31
N VAL A 105 -3.91 -4.11 9.27
CA VAL A 105 -2.59 -3.50 9.46
C VAL A 105 -1.66 -4.56 10.04
N ASP A 106 -0.66 -4.99 9.28
CA ASP A 106 0.29 -5.99 9.74
C ASP A 106 1.39 -5.37 10.61
N ALA A 107 1.93 -4.23 10.19
CA ALA A 107 2.93 -3.47 10.94
C ALA A 107 3.04 -2.04 10.39
N LYS A 108 3.62 -1.11 11.14
CA LYS A 108 3.86 0.28 10.72
C LYS A 108 4.95 0.92 11.56
N THR A 109 5.44 2.09 11.13
CA THR A 109 6.22 2.99 11.98
C THR A 109 5.36 3.63 13.07
N GLU A 110 5.99 4.03 14.17
CA GLU A 110 5.37 4.87 15.21
C GLU A 110 5.31 6.35 14.81
N ASN A 111 6.08 6.75 13.80
CA ASN A 111 6.11 8.12 13.31
C ASN A 111 4.79 8.52 12.64
N ASN A 112 4.35 9.75 12.94
CA ASN A 112 3.28 10.39 12.19
C ASN A 112 3.72 10.65 10.74
N ILE A 113 2.78 10.49 9.83
CA ILE A 113 2.99 10.80 8.41
C ILE A 113 2.90 12.31 8.14
N THR A 114 3.77 12.81 7.26
CA THR A 114 3.53 14.10 6.58
C THR A 114 2.67 13.84 5.36
N ARG A 115 1.54 14.54 5.20
CA ARG A 115 0.64 14.38 4.05
C ARG A 115 1.39 14.55 2.72
N ASP A 116 0.89 13.91 1.66
CA ASP A 116 1.41 14.01 0.29
C ASP A 116 2.83 13.46 0.08
N THR A 117 3.33 12.65 1.02
CA THR A 117 4.71 12.09 0.97
C THR A 117 4.77 10.62 0.58
N LEU A 118 3.69 10.01 0.09
CA LEU A 118 3.78 8.63 -0.42
C LEU A 118 4.80 8.58 -1.58
N GLY A 119 5.74 7.64 -1.49
CA GLY A 119 6.79 7.47 -2.48
C GLY A 119 6.75 6.14 -3.19
N LYS A 120 6.32 5.10 -2.50
CA LYS A 120 6.38 3.74 -3.03
C LYS A 120 5.25 2.89 -2.49
N VAL A 121 4.65 2.11 -3.37
CA VAL A 121 3.74 1.01 -3.04
C VAL A 121 4.39 -0.28 -3.49
N THR A 122 4.58 -1.22 -2.58
CA THR A 122 5.10 -2.56 -2.87
C THR A 122 4.01 -3.58 -2.55
N VAL A 123 3.79 -4.55 -3.44
CA VAL A 123 2.80 -5.59 -3.25
C VAL A 123 3.47 -6.95 -3.40
N ASP A 124 3.46 -7.74 -2.35
CA ASP A 124 4.02 -9.08 -2.29
C ASP A 124 2.87 -10.09 -2.22
N THR A 125 2.69 -10.87 -3.28
CA THR A 125 1.70 -11.95 -3.32
C THR A 125 2.30 -13.22 -2.72
N SER A 126 1.52 -13.96 -1.94
CA SER A 126 1.99 -15.24 -1.43
C SER A 126 2.12 -16.28 -2.56
N PRO A 127 3.08 -17.21 -2.46
CA PRO A 127 3.11 -18.38 -3.32
C PRO A 127 1.86 -19.24 -3.07
N VAL A 128 1.41 -19.97 -4.10
CA VAL A 128 0.35 -20.97 -3.93
C VAL A 128 0.84 -22.02 -2.92
N PRO A 129 0.08 -22.35 -1.86
CA PRO A 129 0.43 -23.45 -0.99
C PRO A 129 0.62 -24.73 -1.81
N PRO A 130 1.66 -25.54 -1.54
CA PRO A 130 1.82 -26.81 -2.24
C PRO A 130 0.56 -27.67 -2.03
N THR A 131 -0.05 -28.11 -3.12
CA THR A 131 -1.10 -29.13 -3.08
C THR A 131 -0.45 -30.44 -2.65
N HIS A 132 -0.78 -30.90 -1.43
CA HIS A 132 -0.44 -32.23 -0.94
C HIS A 132 -1.50 -33.25 -1.34
#